data_AF-A0A2M9YL69-F1
#
_entry.id   AF-A0A2M9YL69-F1
#
_cell.length_a   1.000
_cell.length_b   1.000
_cell.length_c   1.000
_cell.angle_alpha   90.00
_cell.angle_beta   90.00
_cell.angle_gamma   90.00
#
_symmetry.space_group_name_H-M   'P 1'
#
loop_
_entity.id
_entity.type
_entity.pdbx_description
1 polymer ?
#
loop_
_entity_poly.entity_id
_entity_poly.type
_entity_poly.pdbx_seq_one_letter_code
_entity_poly.pdbx_strand_id
1 'polypeptide(L)'
;MLEQTSIKADSNPMTISVHNIPSKLEEVLGLDGSRQFRKFLNRTLDEFRKEVLGFSSGRFDRRLKKETITFKKDIKELHKDVRGMQSQTQEEIHLLRGELNQWKLETAREFYLFRSEIQDSQSKFREEVFSRQNELRSDFNELKVELKTEISEIHKTISIQTRWILVGMLGVGSFLLGLAKFV
;
A
#
# COMPACT_ATOMS: atom_id res chain seq x y z
N MET A 1 -0.12 -16.13 -42.22
CA MET A 1 -0.63 -16.15 -43.61
C MET A 1 -1.48 -14.92 -43.79
N LEU A 2 -0.96 -13.88 -44.45
CA LEU A 2 -1.73 -12.67 -44.76
C LEU A 2 -1.96 -12.67 -46.26
N GLU A 3 -3.23 -12.77 -46.64
CA GLU A 3 -3.68 -12.70 -48.04
C GLU A 3 -3.17 -11.42 -48.70
N GLN A 4 -2.35 -11.59 -49.73
CA GLN A 4 -2.05 -10.54 -50.68
C GLN A 4 -3.30 -10.36 -51.56
N THR A 5 -4.16 -9.42 -51.20
CA THR A 5 -5.20 -8.96 -52.10
C THR A 5 -4.55 -8.21 -53.25
N SER A 6 -4.46 -8.90 -54.39
CA SER A 6 -4.05 -8.35 -55.67
C SER A 6 -5.07 -7.29 -56.10
N ILE A 7 -4.77 -6.02 -55.79
CA ILE A 7 -5.52 -4.89 -56.31
C ILE A 7 -5.18 -4.81 -57.80
N LYS A 8 -6.04 -5.42 -58.63
CA LYS A 8 -6.03 -5.29 -60.08
C LYS A 8 -6.34 -3.81 -60.38
N ALA A 9 -5.29 -3.03 -60.63
CA ALA A 9 -5.40 -1.64 -61.04
C ALA A 9 -6.02 -1.58 -62.43
N ASP A 10 -7.35 -1.47 -62.48
CA ASP A 10 -8.10 -1.14 -63.68
C ASP A 10 -7.92 0.36 -63.96
N SER A 11 -6.73 0.75 -64.39
CA SER A 11 -6.45 2.12 -64.80
C SER A 11 -6.45 2.17 -66.32
N ASN A 12 -7.63 2.28 -66.93
CA ASN A 12 -7.68 2.86 -68.26
C ASN A 12 -7.26 4.33 -68.09
N PRO A 13 -6.08 4.76 -68.57
CA PRO A 13 -5.57 6.06 -68.23
C PRO A 13 -6.37 7.11 -68.99
N MET A 14 -7.45 7.61 -68.40
CA MET A 14 -8.24 8.82 -68.75
C MET A 14 -7.78 9.50 -70.05
N THR A 15 -8.08 8.93 -71.21
CA THR A 15 -7.55 9.37 -72.50
C THR A 15 -8.27 10.63 -72.94
N ILE A 16 -7.66 11.79 -72.73
CA ILE A 16 -8.12 13.06 -73.29
C ILE A 16 -7.48 13.19 -74.66
N SER A 17 -8.23 12.84 -75.71
CA SER A 17 -7.82 13.02 -77.11
C SER A 17 -8.59 14.19 -77.72
N VAL A 18 -7.86 15.06 -78.41
CA VAL A 18 -8.45 16.12 -79.23
C VAL A 18 -8.92 15.49 -80.54
N HIS A 19 -10.23 15.36 -80.68
CA HIS A 19 -10.86 14.73 -81.85
C HIS A 19 -11.21 15.74 -82.95
N ASN A 20 -11.58 16.97 -82.59
CA ASN A 20 -12.02 18.02 -83.52
C ASN A 20 -11.19 19.29 -83.39
N ILE A 21 -10.93 19.95 -84.52
CA ILE A 21 -10.31 21.28 -84.59
C ILE A 21 -11.42 22.28 -84.97
N PRO A 22 -11.42 23.51 -84.41
CA PRO A 22 -12.39 24.53 -84.80
C PRO A 22 -12.36 24.81 -86.31
N SER A 23 -13.53 24.95 -86.94
CA SER A 23 -13.69 25.09 -88.40
C SER A 23 -12.90 26.26 -89.00
N LYS A 24 -12.82 27.40 -88.31
CA LYS A 24 -11.99 28.55 -88.73
C LYS A 24 -10.50 28.21 -88.81
N LEU A 25 -10.00 27.33 -87.94
CA LEU A 25 -8.61 26.87 -87.99
C LEU A 25 -8.40 25.91 -89.17
N GLU A 26 -9.40 25.11 -89.49
CA GLU A 26 -9.34 24.14 -90.59
C GLU A 26 -9.35 24.80 -91.97
N GLU A 27 -10.08 25.91 -92.10
CA GLU A 27 -10.06 26.76 -93.29
C GLU A 27 -8.69 27.41 -93.54
N VAL A 28 -8.02 27.87 -92.47
CA VAL A 28 -6.71 28.55 -92.55
C VAL A 28 -5.54 27.56 -92.73
N LEU A 29 -5.60 26.40 -92.08
CA LEU A 29 -4.53 25.39 -92.11
C LEU A 29 -4.69 24.38 -93.26
N GLY A 30 -5.86 24.34 -93.90
CA GLY A 30 -6.24 23.28 -94.82
C GLY A 30 -6.44 21.92 -94.14
N LEU A 31 -6.94 20.94 -94.90
CA LEU A 31 -7.21 19.57 -94.43
C LEU A 31 -5.94 18.88 -93.88
N ASP A 32 -4.80 19.09 -94.54
CA ASP A 32 -3.53 18.46 -94.13
C ASP A 32 -2.92 19.14 -92.89
N GLY A 33 -2.87 20.47 -92.86
CA GLY A 33 -2.36 21.22 -91.70
C GLY A 33 -3.18 20.99 -90.45
N SER A 34 -4.51 20.85 -90.57
CA SER A 34 -5.39 20.47 -89.47
C SER A 34 -5.08 19.07 -88.93
N ARG A 35 -4.84 18.11 -89.83
CA ARG A 35 -4.48 16.75 -89.43
C ARG A 35 -3.14 16.73 -88.70
N GLN A 36 -2.14 17.47 -89.18
CA GLN A 36 -0.84 17.62 -88.52
C GLN A 36 -0.94 18.31 -87.16
N PHE A 37 -1.72 19.39 -87.06
CA PHE A 37 -1.95 20.11 -85.81
C PHE A 37 -2.65 19.24 -84.75
N ARG A 38 -3.64 18.44 -85.15
CA ARG A 38 -4.29 17.46 -84.26
C ARG A 38 -3.29 16.43 -83.74
N LYS A 39 -2.42 15.93 -84.61
CA LYS A 39 -1.37 14.97 -84.25
C LYS A 39 -0.37 15.59 -83.27
N PHE A 40 -0.01 16.85 -83.48
CA PHE A 40 0.84 17.61 -82.56
C PHE A 40 0.17 17.79 -81.19
N LEU A 41 -1.07 18.29 -81.13
CA LEU A 41 -1.79 18.48 -79.86
C LEU A 41 -1.90 17.20 -79.05
N ASN A 42 -2.30 16.09 -79.69
CA ASN A 42 -2.42 14.81 -79.01
C ASN A 42 -1.07 14.30 -78.49
N ARG A 43 0.02 14.54 -79.24
CA ARG A 43 1.38 14.19 -78.79
C ARG A 43 1.82 15.04 -77.59
N THR A 44 1.68 16.36 -77.68
CA THR A 44 2.10 17.29 -76.62
C THR A 44 1.28 17.10 -75.35
N LEU A 45 -0.03 16.88 -75.46
CA LEU A 45 -0.89 16.60 -74.30
C LEU A 45 -0.52 15.29 -73.62
N ASP A 46 -0.18 14.25 -74.39
CA ASP A 46 0.26 12.97 -73.84
C ASP A 46 1.62 13.09 -73.13
N GLU A 47 2.57 13.79 -73.74
CA GLU A 47 3.89 14.08 -73.14
C GLU A 47 3.74 14.89 -71.84
N PHE A 48 2.97 15.98 -71.85
CA PHE A 48 2.70 16.80 -70.67
C PHE A 48 2.01 15.99 -69.56
N ARG A 49 1.04 15.15 -69.91
CA ARG A 49 0.34 14.31 -68.93
C ARG A 49 1.28 13.31 -68.28
N LYS A 50 2.12 12.65 -69.06
CA LYS A 50 3.16 11.74 -68.54
C LYS A 50 4.09 12.47 -67.58
N GLU A 51 4.48 13.69 -67.92
CA GLU A 51 5.32 14.53 -67.05
C GLU A 51 4.60 14.90 -65.74
N VAL A 52 3.36 15.40 -65.80
CA VAL A 52 2.58 15.78 -64.62
C VAL A 52 2.31 14.58 -63.71
N LEU A 53 1.95 13.42 -64.29
CA LEU A 53 1.75 12.19 -63.53
C LEU A 53 3.05 11.68 -62.91
N GLY A 54 4.16 11.72 -63.66
CA GLY A 54 5.46 11.34 -63.15
C GLY A 54 5.90 12.26 -62.00
N PHE A 55 5.70 13.57 -62.15
CA PHE A 55 6.03 14.55 -61.13
C PHE A 55 5.15 14.41 -59.88
N SER A 56 3.83 14.23 -60.03
CA SER A 56 2.91 14.06 -58.90
C SER A 56 3.18 12.76 -58.15
N SER A 57 3.37 11.66 -58.88
CA SER A 57 3.74 10.35 -58.34
C SER A 57 5.07 10.42 -57.58
N GLY A 58 6.10 11.01 -58.19
CA GLY A 58 7.39 11.20 -57.54
C GLY A 58 7.32 12.08 -56.28
N ARG A 59 6.48 13.12 -56.25
CA ARG A 59 6.26 13.92 -55.04
C ARG A 59 5.52 13.14 -53.95
N PHE A 60 4.51 12.36 -54.33
CA PHE A 60 3.76 11.51 -53.40
C PHE A 60 4.67 10.45 -52.77
N ASP A 61 5.44 9.73 -53.59
CA ASP A 61 6.38 8.71 -53.11
C ASP A 61 7.43 9.28 -52.16
N ARG A 62 7.94 10.49 -52.44
CA ARG A 62 8.89 11.18 -51.55
C ARG A 62 8.24 11.52 -50.20
N ARG A 63 7.00 12.03 -50.20
CA ARG A 63 6.25 12.33 -48.96
C ARG A 63 5.96 11.07 -48.17
N LEU A 64 5.45 10.02 -48.81
CA LEU A 64 5.19 8.74 -48.18
C LEU A 64 6.45 8.14 -47.54
N LYS A 65 7.59 8.16 -48.25
CA LYS A 65 8.86 7.69 -47.69
C LYS A 65 9.27 8.48 -46.45
N LYS A 66 9.15 9.82 -46.50
CA LYS A 66 9.48 10.69 -45.37
C LYS A 66 8.58 10.42 -44.15
N GLU A 67 7.27 10.36 -44.36
CA GLU A 67 6.30 10.06 -43.30
C GLU A 67 6.51 8.67 -42.73
N THR A 68 6.77 7.66 -43.57
CA THR A 68 7.07 6.29 -43.12
C THR A 68 8.33 6.23 -42.24
N ILE A 69 9.38 6.96 -42.60
CA ILE A 69 10.62 7.03 -41.81
C ILE A 69 10.36 7.73 -40.47
N THR A 70 9.60 8.82 -40.49
CA THR A 70 9.22 9.58 -39.28
C THR A 70 8.40 8.70 -38.35
N PHE A 71 7.35 8.06 -38.85
CA PHE A 71 6.50 7.14 -38.08
C PHE A 71 7.30 5.98 -37.48
N LYS A 72 8.24 5.39 -38.23
CA LYS A 72 9.14 4.37 -37.69
C LYS A 72 10.02 4.88 -36.56
N LYS A 73 10.42 6.16 -36.58
CA LYS A 73 11.18 6.78 -35.49
C LYS A 73 10.27 6.95 -34.27
N ASP A 74 9.07 7.49 -34.45
CA ASP A 74 8.12 7.73 -33.37
C ASP A 74 7.72 6.42 -32.67
N ILE A 75 7.50 5.34 -33.44
CA ILE A 75 7.26 4.00 -32.86
C ILE A 75 8.43 3.53 -32.01
N LYS A 76 9.67 3.74 -32.46
CA LYS A 76 10.86 3.32 -31.70
C LYS A 76 11.00 4.11 -30.41
N GLU A 77 10.68 5.40 -30.45
CA GLU A 77 10.68 6.29 -29.29
C GLU A 77 9.60 5.86 -28.28
N LEU A 78 8.36 5.68 -28.73
CA LEU A 78 7.27 5.17 -27.88
C LEU A 78 7.62 3.82 -27.24
N HIS A 79 8.25 2.91 -27.98
CA HIS A 79 8.67 1.62 -27.45
C HIS A 79 9.82 1.75 -26.43
N LYS A 80 10.65 2.79 -26.54
CA LYS A 80 11.64 3.10 -25.51
C LYS A 80 10.95 3.62 -24.25
N ASP A 81 9.99 4.52 -24.39
CA ASP A 81 9.27 5.11 -23.26
C ASP A 81 8.45 4.06 -22.50
N VAL A 82 7.72 3.20 -23.21
CA VAL A 82 6.96 2.10 -22.61
C VAL A 82 7.89 1.15 -21.83
N ARG A 83 9.07 0.82 -22.38
CA ARG A 83 10.06 0.00 -21.66
C ARG A 83 10.64 0.71 -20.45
N GLY A 84 10.85 2.03 -20.54
CA GLY A 84 11.27 2.86 -19.42
C GLY A 84 10.25 2.82 -18.29
N MET A 85 8.99 3.10 -18.60
CA MET A 85 7.88 3.03 -17.64
C MET A 85 7.74 1.64 -17.02
N GLN A 86 7.83 0.57 -17.82
CA GLN A 86 7.79 -0.80 -17.29
C GLN A 86 8.92 -1.08 -16.30
N SER A 87 10.13 -0.59 -16.58
CA SER A 87 11.29 -0.76 -15.70
C SER A 87 11.10 0.02 -14.39
N GLN A 88 10.62 1.26 -14.47
CA GLN A 88 10.31 2.08 -13.30
C GLN A 88 9.24 1.43 -12.42
N THR A 89 8.13 0.98 -13.02
CA THR A 89 7.07 0.27 -12.28
C THR A 89 7.60 -1.01 -11.61
N GLN A 90 8.48 -1.76 -12.26
CA GLN A 90 9.10 -2.93 -11.66
C GLN A 90 9.97 -2.57 -10.45
N GLU A 91 10.75 -1.50 -10.55
CA GLU A 91 11.58 -1.00 -9.45
C GLU A 91 10.72 -0.56 -8.26
N GLU A 92 9.67 0.22 -8.50
CA GLU A 92 8.72 0.63 -7.45
C GLU A 92 8.05 -0.57 -6.77
N ILE A 93 7.62 -1.58 -7.53
CA ILE A 93 7.07 -2.82 -6.96
C ILE A 93 8.11 -3.54 -6.09
N HIS A 94 9.37 -3.58 -6.51
CA HIS A 94 10.43 -4.19 -5.72
C HIS A 94 10.69 -3.43 -4.42
N LEU A 95 10.70 -2.10 -4.46
CA LEU A 95 10.84 -1.25 -3.28
C LEU A 95 9.69 -1.46 -2.31
N LEU A 96 8.44 -1.39 -2.78
CA LEU A 96 7.24 -1.60 -1.96
C LEU A 96 7.22 -2.99 -1.31
N ARG A 97 7.66 -4.04 -2.02
CA ARG A 97 7.82 -5.38 -1.44
C ARG A 97 8.87 -5.40 -0.33
N GLY A 98 9.96 -4.66 -0.50
CA GLY A 98 10.99 -4.49 0.52
C GLY A 98 10.44 -3.81 1.78
N GLU A 99 9.77 -2.67 1.61
CA GLU A 99 9.14 -1.92 2.69
C GLU A 99 8.09 -2.75 3.43
N LEU A 100 7.23 -3.48 2.70
CA LEU A 100 6.23 -4.35 3.29
C LEU A 100 6.85 -5.47 4.14
N ASN A 101 7.93 -6.08 3.65
CA ASN A 101 8.65 -7.11 4.41
C ASN A 101 9.30 -6.53 5.68
N GLN A 102 9.86 -5.33 5.61
CA GLN A 102 10.40 -4.64 6.78
C GLN A 102 9.31 -4.33 7.80
N TRP A 103 8.19 -3.75 7.37
CA TRP A 103 7.06 -3.45 8.24
C TRP A 103 6.49 -4.70 8.92
N LYS A 104 6.40 -5.82 8.19
CA LYS A 104 5.97 -7.11 8.73
C LYS A 104 6.92 -7.61 9.83
N LEU A 105 8.23 -7.49 9.63
CA LEU A 105 9.23 -7.87 10.63
C LEU A 105 9.17 -6.97 11.86
N GLU A 106 9.03 -5.67 11.67
CA GLU A 106 8.90 -4.70 12.77
C GLU A 106 7.66 -4.99 13.60
N THR A 107 6.50 -5.16 12.95
CA THR A 107 5.23 -5.47 13.62
C THR A 107 5.33 -6.77 14.42
N ALA A 108 5.98 -7.80 13.86
CA ALA A 108 6.19 -9.06 14.57
C ALA A 108 7.09 -8.89 15.81
N ARG A 109 8.13 -8.05 15.70
CA ARG A 109 9.03 -7.72 16.82
C ARG A 109 8.27 -6.97 17.90
N GLU A 110 7.54 -5.92 17.56
CA GLU A 110 6.77 -5.14 18.53
C GLU A 110 5.73 -6.01 19.24
N PHE A 111 5.04 -6.88 18.52
CA PHE A 111 4.10 -7.81 19.12
C PHE A 111 4.77 -8.78 20.10
N TYR A 112 5.96 -9.27 19.77
CA TYR A 112 6.74 -10.11 20.68
C TYR A 112 7.14 -9.35 21.96
N LEU A 113 7.65 -8.12 21.81
CA LEU A 113 8.02 -7.27 22.94
C LEU A 113 6.83 -6.95 23.84
N PHE A 114 5.71 -6.53 23.25
CA PHE A 114 4.47 -6.27 23.97
C PHE A 114 3.97 -7.48 24.75
N ARG A 115 4.00 -8.67 24.13
CA ARG A 115 3.63 -9.91 24.81
C ARG A 115 4.57 -10.23 25.98
N SER A 116 5.87 -10.01 25.81
CA SER A 116 6.87 -10.20 26.87
C SER A 116 6.61 -9.23 28.04
N GLU A 117 6.31 -7.97 27.75
CA GLU A 117 6.01 -6.96 28.76
C GLU A 117 4.73 -7.29 29.54
N ILE A 118 3.68 -7.77 28.86
CA ILE A 118 2.48 -8.29 29.56
C ILE A 118 2.83 -9.46 30.48
N GLN A 119 3.66 -10.40 30.03
CA GLN A 119 4.04 -11.55 30.84
C GLN A 119 4.82 -11.13 32.09
N ASP A 120 5.77 -10.21 31.94
CA ASP A 120 6.54 -9.64 33.05
C ASP A 120 5.65 -8.85 34.03
N SER A 121 4.73 -8.02 33.51
CA SER A 121 3.76 -7.31 34.33
C SER A 121 2.87 -8.27 35.14
N GLN A 122 2.40 -9.35 34.52
CA GLN A 122 1.61 -10.35 35.22
C GLN A 122 2.41 -11.14 36.27
N SER A 123 3.70 -11.43 36.04
CA SER A 123 4.53 -12.08 37.05
C SER A 123 4.78 -11.18 38.24
N LYS A 124 5.12 -9.90 38.00
CA LYS A 124 5.28 -8.90 39.05
C LYS A 124 4.02 -8.72 39.86
N PHE A 125 2.86 -8.58 39.20
CA PHE A 125 1.58 -8.48 39.90
C PHE A 125 1.29 -9.70 40.77
N ARG A 126 1.55 -10.92 40.27
CA ARG A 126 1.40 -12.14 41.07
C ARG A 126 2.32 -12.14 42.28
N GLU A 127 3.57 -11.77 42.11
CA GLU A 127 4.56 -11.68 43.19
C GLU A 127 4.13 -10.67 44.26
N GLU A 128 3.70 -9.47 43.86
CA GLU A 128 3.18 -8.44 44.77
C GLU A 128 1.97 -8.95 45.57
N VAL A 129 1.01 -9.62 44.91
CA VAL A 129 -0.16 -10.20 45.58
C VAL A 129 0.26 -11.26 46.61
N PHE A 130 1.18 -12.15 46.25
CA PHE A 130 1.69 -13.17 47.19
C PHE A 130 2.46 -12.55 48.36
N SER A 131 3.29 -11.53 48.11
CA SER A 131 4.01 -10.80 49.16
C SER A 131 3.04 -10.17 50.14
N ARG A 132 2.05 -9.41 49.63
CA ARG A 132 1.01 -8.78 50.45
C ARG A 132 0.20 -9.79 51.25
N GLN A 133 -0.14 -10.93 50.66
CA GLN A 133 -0.86 -11.98 51.38
C GLN A 133 -0.03 -12.59 52.51
N ASN A 134 1.28 -12.75 52.31
CA ASN A 134 2.19 -13.25 53.33
C ASN A 134 2.42 -12.23 54.45
N GLU A 135 2.61 -10.95 54.11
CA GLU A 135 2.66 -9.83 55.06
C GLU A 135 1.41 -9.85 55.95
N LEU A 136 0.21 -9.82 55.36
CA LEU A 136 -1.05 -9.84 56.11
C LEU A 136 -1.21 -11.06 57.01
N ARG A 137 -0.76 -12.24 56.56
CA ARG A 137 -0.77 -13.46 57.39
C ARG A 137 0.20 -13.36 58.56
N SER A 138 1.37 -12.76 58.34
CA SER A 138 2.36 -12.51 59.39
C SER A 138 1.78 -11.56 60.44
N ASP A 139 1.30 -10.39 60.01
CA ASP A 139 0.70 -9.37 60.88
C ASP A 139 -0.46 -9.94 61.69
N PHE A 140 -1.33 -10.74 61.06
CA PHE A 140 -2.44 -11.39 61.76
C PHE A 140 -1.98 -12.39 62.82
N ASN A 141 -0.93 -13.17 62.52
CA ASN A 141 -0.38 -14.12 63.48
C ASN A 141 0.30 -13.41 64.66
N GLU A 142 1.00 -12.31 64.38
CA GLU A 142 1.61 -11.45 65.40
C GLU A 142 0.55 -10.86 66.33
N LEU A 143 -0.48 -10.21 65.79
CA LEU A 143 -1.62 -9.67 66.56
C LEU A 143 -2.31 -10.76 67.40
N LYS A 144 -2.44 -11.97 66.86
CA LYS A 144 -3.04 -13.10 67.59
C LYS A 144 -2.16 -13.55 68.77
N VAL A 145 -0.85 -13.52 68.63
CA VAL A 145 0.10 -13.85 69.73
C VAL A 145 0.08 -12.75 70.78
N GLU A 146 0.12 -11.49 70.36
CA GLU A 146 0.02 -10.32 71.24
C GLU A 146 -1.26 -10.39 72.09
N LEU A 147 -2.43 -10.54 71.45
CA LEU A 147 -3.71 -10.64 72.13
C LEU A 147 -3.79 -11.82 73.11
N LYS A 148 -3.23 -12.99 72.76
CA LYS A 148 -3.15 -14.14 73.69
C LYS A 148 -2.28 -13.83 74.92
N THR A 149 -1.20 -13.08 74.70
CA THR A 149 -0.27 -12.70 75.76
C THR A 149 -0.94 -11.72 76.70
N GLU A 150 -1.57 -10.67 76.18
CA GLU A 150 -2.35 -9.70 76.96
C GLU A 150 -3.47 -10.37 77.77
N ILE A 151 -4.25 -11.27 77.15
CA ILE A 151 -5.30 -12.03 77.86
C ILE A 151 -4.70 -12.84 79.02
N SER A 152 -3.56 -13.51 78.80
CA SER A 152 -2.86 -14.27 79.85
C SER A 152 -2.41 -13.38 81.00
N GLU A 153 -1.88 -12.19 80.70
CA GLU A 153 -1.47 -11.20 81.70
C GLU A 153 -2.66 -10.64 82.49
N ILE A 154 -3.77 -10.33 81.83
CA ILE A 154 -5.02 -9.93 82.48
C ILE A 154 -5.52 -11.05 83.41
N HIS A 155 -5.55 -12.30 82.94
CA HIS A 155 -5.94 -13.44 83.77
C HIS A 155 -5.06 -13.61 85.00
N LYS A 156 -3.73 -13.48 84.86
CA LYS A 156 -2.79 -13.50 86.00
C LYS A 156 -3.10 -12.39 86.99
N THR A 157 -3.33 -11.18 86.49
CA THR A 157 -3.64 -10.00 87.32
C THR A 157 -4.93 -10.21 88.11
N ILE A 158 -6.01 -10.66 87.45
CA ILE A 158 -7.29 -10.99 88.10
C ILE A 158 -7.13 -12.09 89.15
N SER A 159 -6.34 -13.13 88.85
CA SER A 159 -6.11 -14.24 89.79
C SER A 159 -5.39 -13.76 91.05
N ILE A 160 -4.37 -12.90 90.88
CA ILE A 160 -3.64 -12.30 91.99
C ILE A 160 -4.57 -11.39 92.81
N GLN A 161 -5.33 -10.52 92.16
CA GLN A 161 -6.29 -9.64 92.84
C GLN A 161 -7.33 -10.44 93.63
N THR A 162 -7.95 -11.46 93.03
CA THR A 162 -8.93 -12.33 93.70
C THR A 162 -8.33 -13.02 94.92
N ARG A 163 -7.09 -13.52 94.82
CA ARG A 163 -6.39 -14.15 95.95
C ARG A 163 -6.23 -13.17 97.12
N TRP A 164 -5.80 -11.94 96.87
CA TRP A 164 -5.64 -10.94 97.91
C TRP A 164 -6.97 -10.49 98.52
N ILE A 165 -8.03 -10.38 97.71
CA ILE A 165 -9.38 -10.06 98.20
C ILE A 165 -9.88 -11.15 99.16
N LEU A 166 -9.75 -12.44 98.79
CA LEU A 166 -10.18 -13.55 99.62
C LEU A 166 -9.41 -13.62 100.94
N VAL A 167 -8.10 -13.42 100.90
CA VAL A 167 -7.27 -13.34 102.12
C VAL A 167 -7.71 -12.18 103.01
N GLY A 168 -7.96 -11.00 102.42
CA GLY A 168 -8.49 -9.84 103.14
C GLY A 168 -9.85 -10.11 103.80
N MET A 169 -10.79 -10.72 103.07
CA MET A 169 -12.11 -11.09 103.59
C MET A 169 -12.03 -12.07 104.77
N LEU A 170 -11.17 -13.09 104.68
CA LEU A 170 -10.95 -14.04 105.78
C LEU A 170 -10.33 -13.36 107.01
N GLY A 171 -9.38 -12.43 106.79
CA GLY A 171 -8.78 -11.64 107.86
C GLY A 171 -9.81 -10.79 108.60
N VAL A 172 -10.68 -10.07 107.88
CA VAL A 172 -11.75 -9.27 108.46
C VAL A 172 -12.77 -10.14 109.21
N GLY A 173 -13.20 -11.26 108.63
CA GLY A 173 -14.13 -12.18 109.30
C GLY A 173 -13.56 -12.76 110.60
N SER A 174 -12.28 -13.13 110.60
CA SER A 174 -11.58 -13.64 111.79
C SER A 174 -11.42 -12.57 112.86
N PHE A 175 -11.14 -11.33 112.46
CA PHE A 175 -11.03 -10.18 113.36
C PHE A 175 -12.37 -9.85 114.05
N LEU A 176 -13.47 -9.83 113.29
CA LEU A 176 -14.82 -9.61 113.85
C LEU A 176 -15.23 -10.71 114.83
N LEU A 177 -14.91 -11.97 114.53
CA LEU A 177 -15.12 -13.11 115.44
C LEU A 177 -14.27 -13.00 116.72
N GLY A 178 -13.04 -12.50 116.62
CA GLY A 178 -12.18 -12.21 117.76
C GLY A 178 -12.76 -11.12 118.67
N LEU A 179 -13.28 -10.04 118.08
CA LEU A 179 -13.94 -8.96 118.83
C LEU A 179 -15.23 -9.43 119.51
N ALA A 180 -16.02 -10.29 118.86
CA ALA A 180 -17.25 -10.86 119.44
C ALA A 180 -16.99 -11.79 120.64
N LYS A 181 -15.76 -12.28 120.84
CA LYS A 181 -15.38 -13.03 122.04
C LYS A 181 -14.92 -12.15 123.20
N PHE A 182 -14.70 -10.86 122.95
CA PHE A 182 -14.24 -9.88 123.93
C PHE A 182 -15.34 -8.94 124.46
N VAL A 183 -16.54 -9.02 123.88
CA VAL A 183 -17.79 -8.35 124.34
C VAL A 183 -18.70 -9.40 124.95
#